data_AF-A0A520MSE6-F1
#
_entry.id   AF-A0A520MSE6-F1
#
_cell.length_a   1.000
_cell.length_b   1.000
_cell.length_c   1.000
_cell.angle_alpha   90.00
_cell.angle_beta   90.00
_cell.angle_gamma   90.00
#
_symmetry.space_group_name_H-M   'P 1'
#
loop_
_entity.id
_entity.type
_entity.pdbx_description
1 polymer ?
#
loop_
_entity_poly.entity_id
_entity_poly.type
_entity_poly.pdbx_seq_one_letter_code
_entity_poly.pdbx_strand_id
1 'polypeptide(L)'
;MAVKAPHIITLILWAFGLVNLFEPFNGWVFYVASTIFYLLLIAHLVECVIFRNKILKSPDSPLVAFSMTLIFGVIYLGSIKES
;
A
#
# COMPACT_ATOMS: atom_id res chain seq x y z
N MET A 1 -5.88 -15.10 -15.26
CA MET A 1 -5.79 -13.87 -14.45
C MET A 1 -4.37 -13.77 -13.92
N ALA A 2 -3.44 -13.23 -14.71
CA ALA A 2 -2.06 -13.10 -14.27
C ALA A 2 -2.02 -12.02 -13.19
N VAL A 3 -1.82 -12.42 -11.93
CA VAL A 3 -1.57 -11.47 -10.84
C VAL A 3 -0.34 -10.67 -11.27
N LYS A 4 -0.54 -9.38 -11.57
CA LYS A 4 0.54 -8.50 -12.02
C LYS A 4 1.59 -8.52 -10.90
N ALA A 5 2.76 -9.10 -11.19
CA ALA A 5 3.90 -9.30 -10.28
C ALA A 5 4.12 -8.22 -9.20
N PRO A 6 3.96 -6.91 -9.47
CA PRO A 6 4.06 -5.88 -8.42
C PRO A 6 3.12 -6.08 -7.23
N HIS A 7 1.88 -6.54 -7.41
CA HIS A 7 0.93 -6.68 -6.30
C HIS A 7 1.37 -7.71 -5.26
N ILE A 8 1.95 -8.82 -5.72
CA ILE A 8 2.45 -9.86 -4.81
C ILE A 8 3.64 -9.32 -4.02
N ILE A 9 4.51 -8.55 -4.66
CA ILE A 9 5.66 -7.94 -3.99
C ILE A 9 5.20 -6.98 -2.89
N THR A 10 4.25 -6.08 -3.18
CA THR A 10 3.73 -5.14 -2.17
C THR A 10 3.08 -5.85 -0.99
N LEU A 11 2.30 -6.90 -1.25
CA LEU A 11 1.67 -7.70 -0.20
C LEU A 11 2.69 -8.45 0.66
N ILE A 12 3.75 -9.01 0.05
CA ILE A 12 4.83 -9.67 0.78
C ILE A 12 5.58 -8.66 1.66
N LEU A 13 5.86 -7.45 1.16
CA LEU A 13 6.51 -6.39 1.95
C LEU A 13 5.63 -5.92 3.11
N TRP A 14 4.32 -5.79 2.88
CA TRP A 14 3.34 -5.49 3.92
C TRP A 14 3.30 -6.59 4.98
N ALA A 15 3.21 -7.85 4.56
CA ALA A 15 3.20 -9.00 5.47
C ALA A 15 4.50 -9.06 6.29
N PHE A 16 5.65 -8.82 5.66
CA PHE A 16 6.95 -8.82 6.33
C PHE A 16 7.05 -7.72 7.39
N GLY A 17 6.63 -6.49 7.06
CA GLY A 17 6.60 -5.38 8.00
C GLY A 17 5.58 -5.58 9.13
N LEU A 18 4.42 -6.18 8.81
CA LEU A 18 3.36 -6.46 9.77
C LEU A 18 3.79 -7.54 10.77
N VAL A 19 4.40 -8.63 10.29
CA VAL A 19 4.98 -9.67 11.15
C VAL A 19 6.03 -9.04 12.07
N ASN A 20 6.91 -8.17 11.57
CA ASN A 20 7.86 -7.45 12.42
C ASN A 20 7.19 -6.50 13.45
N LEU A 21 5.94 -6.10 13.24
CA LEU A 21 5.22 -5.21 14.15
C LEU A 21 4.51 -5.98 15.27
N PHE A 22 4.02 -7.19 14.98
CA PHE A 22 3.42 -8.10 15.97
C PHE A 22 4.46 -8.96 16.69
N GLU A 23 5.46 -9.44 15.97
CA GLU A 23 6.58 -10.23 16.46
C GLU A 23 7.88 -9.55 15.98
N PRO A 24 8.45 -8.62 16.77
CA PRO A 24 9.63 -7.88 16.39
C PRO A 24 10.80 -8.83 16.12
N PHE A 25 11.34 -8.75 14.91
CA PHE A 25 12.57 -9.46 14.57
C PHE A 25 13.72 -8.93 15.42
N ASN A 26 14.78 -9.72 15.56
CA ASN A 26 15.95 -9.31 16.35
C ASN A 26 17.07 -8.74 15.47
N GLY A 27 17.78 -7.73 16.01
CA GLY A 27 18.95 -7.11 15.39
C GLY A 27 18.63 -6.22 14.19
N TRP A 28 19.56 -6.16 13.23
CA TRP A 28 19.46 -5.32 12.03
C TRP A 28 18.22 -5.55 11.15
N VAL A 29 17.67 -6.78 11.14
CA VAL A 29 16.47 -7.13 10.35
C VAL A 29 15.25 -6.33 10.82
N PHE A 30 15.14 -6.04 12.12
CA PHE A 30 14.08 -5.19 12.67
C PHE A 30 14.07 -3.80 12.06
N TYR A 31 15.25 -3.18 11.97
CA TYR A 31 15.40 -1.83 11.43
C TYR A 31 15.10 -1.81 9.94
N VAL A 32 15.56 -2.80 9.19
CA VAL A 32 15.28 -2.92 7.76
C VAL A 32 13.78 -3.14 7.52
N ALA A 33 13.16 -4.09 8.22
CA ALA A 33 11.73 -4.39 8.11
C ALA A 33 10.87 -3.18 8.48
N SER A 34 11.17 -2.53 9.62
CA SER A 34 10.48 -1.31 10.06
C SER A 34 10.65 -0.18 9.04
N THR A 35 11.88 0.05 8.57
CA THR A 35 12.17 1.11 7.59
C THR A 35 11.38 0.91 6.31
N ILE A 36 11.40 -0.30 5.75
CA ILE A 36 10.64 -0.65 4.54
C ILE A 36 9.14 -0.45 4.79
N PHE A 37 8.62 -0.93 5.92
CA PHE A 37 7.21 -0.79 6.27
C PHE A 37 6.78 0.68 6.35
N TYR A 38 7.51 1.51 7.09
CA TYR A 38 7.20 2.94 7.22
C TYR A 38 7.40 3.71 5.92
N LEU A 39 8.42 3.38 5.10
CA LEU A 39 8.58 3.98 3.77
C LEU A 39 7.39 3.66 2.86
N LEU A 40 6.96 2.39 2.84
CA LEU A 40 5.81 1.95 2.07
C LEU A 40 4.54 2.67 2.55
N LEU A 41 4.32 2.70 3.87
CA LEU A 41 3.18 3.35 4.51
C LEU A 41 3.13 4.85 4.18
N ILE A 42 4.26 5.56 4.29
CA ILE A 42 4.35 7.00 4.01
C ILE A 42 4.10 7.27 2.52
N ALA A 43 4.71 6.50 1.61
CA ALA A 43 4.48 6.66 0.17
C ALA A 43 2.99 6.52 -0.18
N HIS A 44 2.34 5.48 0.36
CA HIS A 44 0.92 5.21 0.12
C HIS A 44 0.03 6.27 0.81
N LEU A 45 0.40 6.76 2.00
CA LEU A 45 -0.28 7.88 2.66
C LEU A 45 -0.21 9.16 1.84
N VAL A 46 0.97 9.51 1.31
CA VAL A 46 1.17 10.69 0.47
C VAL A 46 0.36 10.57 -0.82
N GLU A 47 0.42 9.42 -1.50
CA GLU A 47 -0.43 9.13 -2.66
C GLU A 47 -1.90 9.30 -2.31
N CYS A 48 -2.34 8.76 -1.17
CA CYS A 48 -3.74 8.86 -0.78
C CYS A 48 -4.17 10.29 -0.46
N VAL A 49 -3.31 11.11 0.16
CA VAL A 49 -3.57 12.54 0.42
C VAL A 49 -3.63 13.33 -0.89
N ILE A 50 -2.74 13.06 -1.84
CA ILE A 50 -2.72 13.74 -3.15
C ILE A 50 -3.96 13.37 -3.97
N PHE A 51 -4.32 12.08 -4.01
CA PHE A 51 -5.45 11.57 -4.78
C PHE A 51 -6.79 11.59 -4.02
N ARG A 52 -6.80 12.02 -2.74
CA ARG A 52 -7.99 12.19 -1.90
C ARG A 52 -9.12 12.94 -2.62
N ASN A 53 -8.79 14.02 -3.33
CA ASN A 53 -9.78 14.83 -4.03
C ASN A 53 -10.45 14.09 -5.20
N LYS A 54 -9.76 13.12 -5.82
CA LYS A 54 -10.36 12.22 -6.81
C LYS A 54 -11.17 11.13 -6.12
N ILE A 55 -10.64 10.54 -5.05
CA ILE A 55 -11.30 9.48 -4.27
C ILE A 55 -12.64 9.95 -3.69
N LEU A 56 -12.70 11.17 -3.15
CA LEU A 56 -13.94 11.75 -2.60
C LEU A 56 -15.01 12.05 -3.65
N LYS A 57 -14.64 12.07 -4.94
CA LYS A 57 -15.58 12.21 -6.06
C LYS A 57 -16.00 10.87 -6.65
N SER A 58 -15.39 9.76 -6.23
CA SER A 58 -15.78 8.42 -6.63
C SER A 58 -17.07 7.99 -5.91
N PRO A 59 -17.92 7.15 -6.54
CA PRO A 59 -19.12 6.61 -5.91
C PRO A 59 -18.81 5.63 -4.76
N ASP A 60 -17.57 5.11 -4.70
CA ASP A 60 -17.11 4.22 -3.64
C ASP A 60 -16.79 4.96 -2.34
N SER A 61 -17.00 4.27 -1.21
CA SER A 61 -16.69 4.83 0.10
C SER A 61 -15.22 5.28 0.19
N PRO A 62 -14.93 6.47 0.74
CA PRO A 62 -13.58 7.02 0.83
C PRO A 62 -12.59 6.07 1.50
N LEU A 63 -13.04 5.33 2.51
CA LEU A 63 -12.25 4.31 3.21
C LEU A 63 -11.91 3.09 2.33
N VAL A 64 -12.80 2.71 1.42
CA VAL A 64 -12.58 1.56 0.52
C VAL A 64 -11.55 1.92 -0.54
N ALA A 65 -11.69 3.08 -1.17
CA ALA A 65 -10.72 3.62 -2.10
C ALA A 65 -9.36 3.92 -1.43
N PHE A 66 -9.38 4.34 -0.16
CA PHE A 66 -8.18 4.49 0.67
C PHE A 66 -7.49 3.14 0.90
N SER A 67 -8.25 2.11 1.29
CA SER A 67 -7.72 0.76 1.53
C SER A 67 -7.16 0.13 0.25
N MET A 68 -7.85 0.32 -0.89
CA MET A 68 -7.32 -0.10 -2.19
C MET A 68 -6.04 0.65 -2.56
N THR A 69 -5.97 1.97 -2.33
CA THR A 69 -4.74 2.74 -2.57
C THR A 69 -3.62 2.32 -1.63
N LEU A 70 -3.92 1.95 -0.39
CA LEU A 70 -2.93 1.59 0.64
C LEU A 70 -2.37 0.18 0.50
N ILE A 71 -3.17 -0.74 -0.05
CA ILE A 71 -2.76 -2.14 -0.28
C ILE A 71 -2.17 -2.31 -1.70
N PHE A 72 -2.68 -1.57 -2.69
CA PHE A 72 -2.34 -1.74 -4.11
C PHE A 72 -1.55 -0.56 -4.72
N GLY A 73 -1.39 0.57 -4.03
CA GLY A 73 -0.73 1.79 -4.53
C GLY A 73 -1.47 2.48 -5.69
N VAL A 74 -0.82 3.44 -6.36
CA VAL A 74 -1.29 4.10 -7.60
C VAL A 74 -1.59 3.15 -8.77
N ILE A 75 -1.25 1.85 -8.68
CA ILE A 75 -1.54 0.86 -9.72
C ILE A 75 -3.06 0.74 -9.97
N TYR A 76 -3.89 1.00 -8.95
CA TYR A 76 -5.35 1.05 -9.11
C TYR A 76 -5.80 2.22 -10.01
N LEU A 77 -5.19 3.41 -9.85
CA LEU A 77 -5.50 4.59 -10.68
C LEU A 77 -5.11 4.43 -12.16
N GLY A 78 -4.09 3.61 -12.45
CA GLY A 78 -3.74 3.24 -13.83
C GLY A 78 -4.79 2.36 -14.50
N SER A 79 -5.50 1.52 -13.75
CA SER A 79 -6.56 0.66 -14.29
C SER A 79 -7.87 1.39 -14.55
N ILE A 80 -8.13 2.53 -13.89
CA ILE A 80 -9.34 3.34 -14.10
C ILE A 80 -9.23 4.20 -15.39
N LYS A 81 -8.03 4.32 -15.95
CA LYS A 81 -7.78 5.13 -17.16
C LYS A 81 -8.00 4.38 -18.48
N GLU A 82 -8.51 3.15 -18.43
CA GLU A 82 -8.75 2.32 -19.62
C GLU A 82 -10.12 1.63 -19.56
N SER A 83 -11.19 2.42 -19.48
CA SER A 83 -12.55 2.03 -19.90
C SER A 83 -13.32 3.25 -20.37
#